data_AF-A0A1J5QTY9-F1
#
_entry.id   AF-A0A1J5QTY9-F1
#
_cell.length_a   1.000
_cell.length_b   1.000
_cell.length_c   1.000
_cell.angle_alpha   90.00
_cell.angle_beta   90.00
_cell.angle_gamma   90.00
#
_symmetry.space_group_name_H-M   'P 1'
#
loop_
_entity.id
_entity.type
_entity.pdbx_description
1 polymer ?
#
loop_
_entity_poly.entity_id
_entity_poly.type
_entity_poly.pdbx_seq_one_letter_code
_entity_poly.pdbx_strand_id
1 'polypeptide(L)' 'MFRDDEVTVHAPAEVADEVASGIRESAIEAGRLLFGDTGVEFALDVSIVDSYADAA' A
#
# COMPACT_ATOMS: atom_id res chain seq x y z
N MET A 1 -4.08 9.91 2.60
CA MET A 1 -5.31 10.25 1.86
C MET A 1 -5.82 8.97 1.21
N PHE A 2 -7.13 8.77 1.11
CA PHE A 2 -7.72 7.68 0.32
C PHE A 2 -8.42 8.32 -0.88
N ARG A 3 -7.99 8.00 -2.10
CA ARG A 3 -8.56 8.54 -3.34
C ARG A 3 -8.85 7.37 -4.26
N ASP A 4 -10.12 7.05 -4.45
CA ASP A 4 -10.56 5.92 -5.26
C ASP A 4 -9.90 4.59 -4.81
N ASP A 5 -8.89 4.10 -5.53
CA ASP A 5 -8.07 2.92 -5.24
C ASP A 5 -6.67 3.23 -4.69
N GLU A 6 -6.34 4.50 -4.51
CA GLU A 6 -5.03 4.98 -4.07
C GLU A 6 -5.01 5.34 -2.57
N VAL A 7 -3.94 4.93 -1.89
CA VAL A 7 -3.66 5.30 -0.50
C VAL A 7 -2.30 5.97 -0.40
N THR A 8 -2.27 7.24 0.02
CA THR A 8 -1.03 7.97 0.31
C THR A 8 -0.81 8.05 1.82
N VAL A 9 0.37 7.64 2.29
CA VAL A 9 0.80 7.76 3.69
C VAL A 9 1.96 8.74 3.78
N HIS A 10 1.85 9.74 4.65
CA HIS A 10 2.95 10.64 4.96
C HIS A 10 3.62 10.15 6.24
N ALA A 11 4.92 9.85 6.16
CA ALA A 11 5.73 9.36 7.27
C ALA A 11 7.15 9.95 7.19
N PRO A 12 7.87 10.02 8.33
CA PRO A 12 9.30 10.33 8.31
C PRO A 12 10.07 9.37 7.41
N ALA A 13 11.11 9.87 6.72
CA ALA A 13 11.89 9.09 5.78
C ALA A 13 12.56 7.87 6.43
N GLU A 14 12.92 7.99 7.71
CA GLU A 14 13.57 6.92 8.47
C GLU A 14 12.69 5.68 8.70
N VAL A 15 11.37 5.84 8.58
CA VAL A 15 10.39 4.75 8.76
C VAL A 15 9.61 4.45 7.48
N ALA A 16 9.96 5.07 6.35
CA ALA A 16 9.23 4.91 5.09
C ALA A 16 9.22 3.45 4.61
N ASP A 17 10.35 2.74 4.75
CA ASP A 17 10.45 1.32 4.41
C ASP A 17 9.57 0.43 5.30
N GLU A 18 9.52 0.72 6.61
CA GLU A 18 8.68 -0.01 7.57
C GLU A 18 7.20 0.19 7.25
N VAL A 19 6.81 1.44 6.98
CA VAL A 19 5.44 1.78 6.55
C VAL A 19 5.09 1.08 5.25
N ALA A 20 5.97 1.08 4.25
CA ALA A 20 5.74 0.39 2.99
C ALA A 20 5.58 -1.12 3.18
N SER A 21 6.36 -1.74 4.07
CA SER A 21 6.18 -3.16 4.44
C SER A 21 4.81 -3.41 5.09
N GLY A 22 4.43 -2.59 6.07
CA GLY A 22 3.13 -2.70 6.75
C GLY A 22 1.93 -2.53 5.81
N ILE A 23 2.02 -1.65 4.82
CA ILE A 23 1.00 -1.48 3.78
C ILE A 23 0.88 -2.76 2.93
N ARG A 24 2.00 -3.35 2.51
CA ARG A 24 1.98 -4.60 1.72
C ARG A 24 1.37 -5.76 2.50
N GLU A 25 1.71 -5.90 3.78
CA GLU A 25 1.12 -6.93 4.66
C GLU A 25 -0.39 -6.70 4.85
N SER A 26 -0.79 -5.45 5.06
CA SER A 26 -2.20 -5.09 5.17
C SER A 26 -2.98 -5.39 3.89
N ALA A 27 -2.36 -5.23 2.72
CA ALA A 27 -2.97 -5.54 1.44
C ALA A 27 -3.21 -7.04 1.25
N ILE A 28 -2.24 -7.86 1.66
CA ILE A 28 -2.38 -9.33 1.64
C ILE A 28 -3.54 -9.75 2.54
N GLU A 29 -3.61 -9.18 3.75
CA GLU A 29 -4.67 -9.53 4.69
C GLU A 29 -6.04 -9.03 4.23
N ALA A 30 -6.13 -7.82 3.69
CA ALA A 30 -7.35 -7.30 3.07
C ALA A 30 -7.80 -8.17 1.90
N GLY A 31 -6.88 -8.63 1.05
CA GLY A 31 -7.15 -9.56 -0.05
C GLY A 31 -7.78 -10.86 0.46
N ARG A 32 -7.21 -11.45 1.53
CA ARG A 32 -7.77 -12.65 2.17
C ARG A 32 -9.15 -12.41 2.77
N LEU A 33 -9.36 -11.28 3.45
CA LEU A 33 -10.65 -10.95 4.06
C LEU A 33 -11.75 -10.73 3.02
N LEU A 34 -11.41 -10.10 1.88
CA LEU A 34 -12.37 -9.78 0.82
C LEU A 34 -12.65 -10.97 -0.11
N PHE A 35 -11.64 -11.78 -0.40
CA PHE A 35 -11.71 -12.80 -1.46
C PHE A 35 -11.50 -14.24 -0.96
N GLY A 36 -11.13 -14.45 0.31
CA GLY A 36 -10.84 -15.79 0.84
C GLY A 36 -9.73 -16.51 0.06
N ASP A 37 -9.83 -17.83 -0.07
CA ASP A 37 -8.85 -18.67 -0.78
C ASP A 37 -9.08 -18.75 -2.30
N THR A 38 -9.81 -17.79 -2.89
CA THR A 38 -10.20 -17.83 -4.31
C THR A 38 -9.02 -17.66 -5.29
N GLY A 39 -7.79 -17.44 -4.78
CA GLY A 39 -6.58 -17.28 -5.58
C GLY A 39 -6.49 -15.92 -6.29
N VAL A 40 -7.37 -14.99 -5.95
CA VAL A 40 -7.35 -13.61 -6.47
C VAL A 40 -6.24 -12.85 -5.75
N GLU A 41 -5.23 -12.40 -6.51
CA GLU A 41 -4.20 -11.52 -5.99
C GLU A 41 -4.70 -10.07 -5.97
N PHE A 42 -4.61 -9.42 -4.81
CA PHE A 42 -4.88 -8.00 -4.69
C PHE A 42 -3.68 -7.21 -5.21
N ALA A 43 -3.76 -6.76 -6.46
CA ALA A 43 -2.68 -6.04 -7.13
C ALA A 43 -2.51 -4.62 -6.56
N LEU A 44 -1.80 -4.52 -5.44
CA LEU A 44 -1.40 -3.25 -4.84
C LEU A 44 0.06 -2.95 -5.18
N ASP A 45 0.31 -1.81 -5.83
CA ASP A 45 1.66 -1.26 -5.99
C ASP A 45 1.97 -0.29 -4.84
N VAL A 46 3.20 -0.34 -4.32
CA VAL A 46 3.65 0.52 -3.22
C VAL A 46 4.98 1.15 -3.59
N SER A 47 4.96 2.47 -3.72
CA SER A 47 6.10 3.31 -4.07
C SER A 47 6.35 4.36 -2.99
N ILE A 48 7.61 4.56 -2.62
CA ILE A 48 8.04 5.60 -1.67
C ILE A 48 8.53 6.80 -2.47
N VAL A 49 7.96 7.98 -2.23
CA VAL A 49 8.32 9.22 -2.92
C VAL A 49 8.56 10.34 -1.92
N ASP A 50 9.60 11.16 -2.15
CA ASP A 50 9.93 12.32 -1.31
C ASP A 50 8.98 13.50 -1.53
N SER A 51 8.32 13.53 -2.69
CA SER A 51 7.33 14.52 -3.08
C SER A 51 6.20 13.82 -3.81
N TYR A 52 4.95 14.21 -3.53
CA TYR A 52 3.76 13.69 -4.21
C TYR A 52 3.81 13.87 -5.74
N ALA A 53 4.67 14.76 -6.24
CA ALA A 53 4.86 14.97 -7.68
C ALA A 53 5.61 13.83 -8.40
N ASP A 54 6.28 12.93 -7.68
CA ASP A 54 7.10 11.85 -8.26
C ASP A 54 6.38 10.47 -8.26
N ALA A 55 5.16 10.40 -7.73
CA ALA A 55 4.30 9.22 -7.87
C ALA A 55 3.55 9.31 -9.22
N ALA A 56 4.09 8.67 -10.27
CA ALA A 56 3.51 8.62 -11.61
C ALA A 56 3.56 7.21 -12.19
#